data_AF-A0AAD0L9C1-F1
#
_entry.id   AF-A0AAD0L9C1-F1
#
_cell.length_a   1.000
_cell.length_b   1.000
_cell.length_c   1.000
_cell.angle_alpha   90.00
_cell.angle_beta   90.00
_cell.angle_gamma   90.00
#
_symmetry.space_group_name_H-M   'P 1'
#
loop_
_entity.id
_entity.type
_entity.pdbx_description
1 polymer ?
#
loop_
_entity_poly.entity_id
_entity_poly.type
_entity_poly.pdbx_seq_one_letter_code
_entity_poly.pdbx_strand_id
1 'polypeptide(L)'
;MPKVFISGSITLKRLDSQVEARLDNIVASGHEVLVGDAAGVDQCVQQYFANRQYAAVTVYCTGDTPRHNLGAWPLVAVCPPANARGRAFYTAKDLEMAEAADFGLMIWDGKSPGTLSNVFELLDRARKSVVYRQAAGLFCNVHCLDDLQALIAQMDEPARLEADKKVGLSRRIERLSRKVEDPVAIRQQIDEHLTAIARHQRRVAELQAKLDAISTSTGADLFS
;
A
#
# COMPACT_ATOMS: atom_id res chain seq x y z
N MET A 1 -15.85 -6.03 -14.76
CA MET A 1 -16.15 -6.49 -13.38
C MET A 1 -14.97 -6.12 -12.50
N PRO A 2 -15.16 -5.84 -11.21
CA PRO A 2 -14.03 -5.58 -10.32
C PRO A 2 -13.09 -6.80 -10.21
N LYS A 3 -11.79 -6.54 -10.10
CA LYS A 3 -10.73 -7.54 -9.88
C LYS A 3 -10.31 -7.54 -8.41
N VAL A 4 -10.38 -8.72 -7.78
CA VAL A 4 -10.00 -8.93 -6.38
C VAL A 4 -8.69 -9.68 -6.32
N PHE A 5 -7.66 -9.05 -5.76
CA PHE A 5 -6.42 -9.74 -5.41
C PHE A 5 -6.62 -10.49 -4.10
N ILE A 6 -6.61 -11.82 -4.16
CA ILE A 6 -6.72 -12.68 -2.98
C ILE A 6 -5.37 -13.31 -2.69
N SER A 7 -4.88 -13.10 -1.45
CA SER A 7 -3.61 -13.69 -0.99
C SER A 7 -3.66 -13.92 0.52
N GLY A 8 -2.64 -14.60 1.05
CA GLY A 8 -2.59 -14.83 2.48
C GLY A 8 -1.40 -15.64 2.98
N SER A 9 -1.43 -15.94 4.26
CA SER A 9 -0.31 -16.60 4.95
C SER A 9 -0.12 -18.03 4.48
N ILE A 10 1.12 -18.39 4.09
CA ILE A 10 1.48 -19.74 3.65
C ILE A 10 1.24 -20.83 4.73
N THR A 11 1.23 -20.42 6.00
CA THR A 11 1.00 -21.25 7.20
C THR A 11 -0.46 -21.70 7.33
N LEU A 12 -1.41 -20.96 6.76
CA LEU A 12 -2.83 -21.27 6.84
C LEU A 12 -3.18 -22.29 5.76
N LYS A 13 -3.66 -23.47 6.18
CA LYS A 13 -3.98 -24.60 5.30
C LYS A 13 -5.47 -24.88 5.17
N ARG A 14 -6.31 -24.03 5.77
CA ARG A 14 -7.77 -24.10 5.72
C ARG A 14 -8.32 -22.68 5.74
N LEU A 15 -9.47 -22.49 5.11
CA LEU A 15 -10.21 -21.23 5.17
C LEU A 15 -11.19 -21.30 6.35
N ASP A 16 -11.38 -20.16 7.01
CA ASP A 16 -12.46 -20.02 7.97
C ASP A 16 -13.80 -19.89 7.24
N SER A 17 -14.89 -20.37 7.84
CA SER A 17 -16.25 -20.20 7.36
C SER A 17 -16.61 -18.74 6.99
N GLN A 18 -16.10 -17.75 7.73
CA GLN A 18 -16.32 -16.35 7.42
C GLN A 18 -15.58 -15.90 6.16
N VAL A 19 -14.39 -16.45 5.91
CA VAL A 19 -13.65 -16.23 4.66
C VAL A 19 -14.39 -16.88 3.51
N GLU A 20 -14.85 -18.13 3.69
CA GLU A 20 -15.67 -18.83 2.68
C GLU A 20 -16.92 -18.02 2.33
N ALA A 21 -17.67 -17.51 3.32
CA ALA A 21 -18.82 -16.64 3.06
C ALA A 21 -18.44 -15.37 2.26
N ARG A 22 -17.25 -14.81 2.49
CA ARG A 22 -16.73 -13.68 1.70
C ARG A 22 -16.41 -14.09 0.26
N LEU A 23 -15.88 -15.29 0.05
CA LEU A 23 -15.64 -15.84 -1.29
C LEU A 23 -16.95 -16.16 -2.03
N ASP A 24 -17.98 -16.66 -1.33
CA ASP A 24 -19.32 -16.84 -1.92
C ASP A 24 -19.89 -15.52 -2.44
N ASN A 25 -19.69 -14.41 -1.72
CA ASN A 25 -20.09 -13.07 -2.19
C ASN A 25 -19.33 -12.64 -3.45
N ILE A 26 -18.05 -12.99 -3.58
CA ILE A 26 -17.24 -12.73 -4.78
C ILE A 26 -17.80 -13.50 -5.98
N VAL A 27 -18.17 -14.78 -5.77
CA VAL A 27 -18.82 -15.61 -6.80
C VAL A 27 -20.15 -15.01 -7.21
N ALA A 28 -21.02 -14.69 -6.25
CA ALA A 28 -22.35 -14.13 -6.51
C ALA A 28 -22.29 -12.78 -7.25
N SER A 29 -21.25 -11.98 -6.98
CA SER A 29 -21.05 -10.67 -7.62
C SER A 29 -20.29 -10.75 -8.95
N GLY A 30 -19.85 -11.94 -9.36
CA GLY A 30 -19.11 -12.15 -10.61
C GLY A 30 -17.77 -11.41 -10.68
N HIS A 31 -17.13 -11.13 -9.54
CA HIS A 31 -15.85 -10.44 -9.50
C HIS A 31 -14.72 -11.33 -10.02
N GLU A 32 -13.80 -10.75 -10.79
CA GLU A 32 -12.62 -11.46 -11.28
C GLU A 32 -11.63 -11.67 -10.12
N VAL A 33 -11.09 -12.88 -9.97
CA VAL A 33 -10.15 -13.22 -8.89
C VAL A 33 -8.75 -13.30 -9.45
N LEU A 34 -7.81 -12.56 -8.85
CA LEU A 34 -6.38 -12.70 -9.09
C LEU A 34 -5.79 -13.42 -7.88
N VAL A 35 -5.17 -14.58 -8.10
CA VAL A 35 -4.59 -15.40 -7.03
C VAL A 35 -3.22 -15.92 -7.43
N GLY A 36 -2.33 -16.04 -6.45
CA GLY A 36 -1.02 -16.61 -6.67
C GLY A 36 -1.03 -18.14 -6.75
N ASP A 37 0.10 -18.71 -7.14
CA ASP A 37 0.38 -20.15 -7.15
C ASP A 37 0.97 -20.72 -5.84
N ALA A 38 1.05 -19.94 -4.75
CA ALA A 38 1.76 -20.41 -3.55
C ALA A 38 0.99 -21.53 -2.81
N ALA A 39 1.68 -22.20 -1.88
CA ALA A 39 0.99 -23.07 -0.92
C ALA A 39 0.23 -22.21 0.12
N GLY A 40 -0.60 -22.86 0.94
CA GLY A 40 -1.35 -22.18 2.00
C GLY A 40 -2.60 -21.50 1.46
N VAL A 41 -2.85 -20.24 1.83
CA VAL A 41 -4.08 -19.53 1.44
C VAL A 41 -4.30 -19.56 -0.07
N ASP A 42 -3.30 -19.24 -0.89
CA ASP A 42 -3.42 -19.26 -2.35
C ASP A 42 -4.00 -20.60 -2.85
N GLN A 43 -3.42 -21.72 -2.41
CA GLN A 43 -3.88 -23.06 -2.74
C GLN A 43 -5.29 -23.35 -2.18
N CYS A 44 -5.60 -22.91 -0.96
CA CYS A 44 -6.93 -23.10 -0.37
C CYS A 44 -8.01 -22.32 -1.13
N VAL A 45 -7.71 -21.08 -1.54
CA VAL A 45 -8.59 -20.23 -2.33
C VAL A 45 -8.79 -20.83 -3.72
N GLN A 46 -7.71 -21.29 -4.37
CA GLN A 46 -7.83 -22.05 -5.60
C GLN A 46 -8.74 -23.27 -5.42
N GLN A 47 -8.50 -24.13 -4.41
CA GLN A 47 -9.33 -25.31 -4.19
C GLN A 47 -10.81 -24.94 -3.99
N TYR A 48 -11.09 -23.87 -3.24
CA TYR A 48 -12.44 -23.38 -2.98
C TYR A 48 -13.18 -22.99 -4.27
N PHE A 49 -12.52 -22.23 -5.15
CA PHE A 49 -13.11 -21.83 -6.43
C PHE A 49 -13.23 -22.99 -7.43
N ALA A 50 -12.27 -23.91 -7.45
CA ALA A 50 -12.34 -25.11 -8.28
C ALA A 50 -13.57 -25.97 -7.92
N ASN A 51 -13.83 -26.17 -6.63
CA ASN A 51 -14.99 -26.93 -6.15
C ASN A 51 -16.33 -26.30 -6.55
N ARG A 52 -16.37 -24.98 -6.74
CA ARG A 52 -17.54 -24.23 -7.20
C ARG A 52 -17.59 -24.03 -8.71
N GLN A 53 -16.62 -24.58 -9.44
CA GLN A 53 -16.45 -24.40 -10.88
C GLN A 53 -16.45 -22.91 -11.29
N TYR A 54 -15.91 -22.05 -10.42
CA TYR A 54 -15.89 -20.61 -10.67
C TYR A 54 -14.82 -20.28 -11.72
N ALA A 55 -15.24 -19.76 -12.87
CA ALA A 55 -14.37 -19.59 -14.03
C ALA A 55 -13.60 -18.26 -14.03
N ALA A 56 -14.08 -17.24 -13.34
CA ALA A 56 -13.49 -15.89 -13.35
C ALA A 56 -12.30 -15.80 -12.37
N VAL A 57 -11.31 -16.66 -12.55
CA VAL A 57 -10.07 -16.71 -11.78
C VAL A 57 -8.89 -16.65 -12.75
N THR A 58 -7.85 -15.89 -12.39
CA THR A 58 -6.55 -15.86 -13.10
C THR A 58 -5.46 -16.19 -12.09
N VAL A 59 -4.63 -17.18 -12.41
CA VAL A 59 -3.49 -17.57 -11.56
C VAL A 59 -2.24 -16.83 -12.00
N TYR A 60 -1.50 -16.28 -11.04
CA TYR A 60 -0.20 -15.65 -11.28
C TYR A 60 0.93 -16.52 -10.71
N CYS A 61 1.98 -16.71 -11.49
CA CYS A 61 3.23 -17.34 -11.04
C CYS A 61 4.45 -16.54 -11.50
N THR A 62 5.56 -16.67 -10.77
CA THR A 62 6.85 -16.17 -11.25
C THR A 62 7.53 -17.27 -12.06
N GLY A 63 7.95 -16.95 -13.29
CA GLY A 63 8.48 -17.91 -14.26
C GLY A 63 7.38 -18.68 -15.00
N ASP A 64 7.78 -19.65 -15.80
CA ASP A 64 6.91 -20.25 -16.83
C ASP A 64 5.95 -21.33 -16.28
N THR A 65 6.24 -21.89 -15.10
CA THR A 65 5.49 -23.01 -14.55
C THR A 65 4.93 -22.67 -13.16
N PRO A 66 3.61 -22.73 -12.95
CA PRO A 66 3.02 -22.50 -11.64
C PRO A 66 3.24 -23.70 -10.72
N ARG A 67 3.42 -23.45 -9.43
CA ARG A 67 3.41 -24.50 -8.40
C ARG A 67 2.03 -25.13 -8.24
N HIS A 68 0.98 -24.31 -8.31
CA HIS A 68 -0.41 -24.76 -8.24
C HIS A 68 -1.29 -23.97 -9.22
N ASN A 69 -2.12 -24.69 -9.98
CA ASN A 69 -3.26 -24.18 -10.73
C ASN A 69 -4.37 -25.23 -10.73
N LEU A 70 -5.10 -25.32 -9.61
CA LEU A 70 -6.00 -26.45 -9.33
C LEU A 70 -7.25 -26.50 -10.21
N GLY A 71 -7.68 -25.36 -10.75
CA GLY A 71 -8.86 -25.24 -11.61
C GLY A 71 -8.53 -25.12 -13.09
N ALA A 72 -7.26 -25.28 -13.49
CA ALA A 72 -6.80 -25.09 -14.87
C ALA A 72 -7.21 -23.72 -15.46
N TRP A 73 -7.14 -22.68 -14.65
CA TRP A 73 -7.48 -21.31 -15.04
C TRP A 73 -6.41 -20.68 -15.93
N PRO A 74 -6.73 -19.57 -16.62
CA PRO A 74 -5.73 -18.72 -17.28
C PRO A 74 -4.55 -18.41 -16.37
N LEU A 75 -3.35 -18.52 -16.94
CA LEU A 75 -2.08 -18.31 -16.23
C LEU A 75 -1.41 -17.03 -16.73
N VAL A 76 -1.00 -16.18 -15.80
CA VAL A 76 -0.10 -15.05 -16.05
C VAL A 76 1.27 -15.38 -15.47
N ALA A 77 2.21 -15.70 -16.36
CA ALA A 77 3.61 -15.90 -16.02
C ALA A 77 4.31 -14.53 -15.94
N VAL A 78 4.91 -14.23 -14.79
CA VAL A 78 5.61 -12.97 -14.54
C VAL A 78 7.12 -13.21 -14.60
N CYS A 79 7.79 -12.44 -15.44
CA CYS A 79 9.25 -12.44 -15.51
C CYS A 79 9.81 -11.65 -14.32
N PRO A 80 10.59 -12.27 -13.42
CA PRO A 80 11.16 -11.57 -12.28
C PRO A 80 12.30 -10.63 -12.74
N PRO A 81 12.66 -9.63 -11.91
CA PRO A 81 13.83 -8.79 -12.17
C PRO A 81 15.11 -9.63 -12.37
N ALA A 82 16.04 -9.12 -13.18
CA ALA A 82 17.32 -9.78 -13.40
C ALA A 82 18.03 -10.07 -12.06
N ASN A 83 18.52 -11.30 -11.88
CA ASN A 83 19.16 -11.78 -10.66
C ASN A 83 18.27 -11.86 -9.40
N ALA A 84 16.95 -11.73 -9.52
CA ALA A 84 16.05 -11.91 -8.39
C ALA A 84 16.15 -13.35 -7.86
N ARG A 85 16.44 -13.48 -6.55
CA ARG A 85 16.49 -14.76 -5.83
C ARG A 85 15.65 -14.69 -4.57
N GLY A 86 15.24 -15.87 -4.09
CA GLY A 86 14.48 -15.97 -2.84
C GLY A 86 13.18 -15.15 -2.90
N ARG A 87 12.96 -14.28 -1.91
CA ARG A 87 11.72 -13.49 -1.82
C ARG A 87 11.49 -12.61 -3.04
N ALA A 88 12.52 -11.89 -3.51
CA ALA A 88 12.39 -10.94 -4.61
C ALA A 88 11.86 -11.61 -5.90
N PHE A 89 12.20 -12.88 -6.11
CA PHE A 89 11.66 -13.69 -7.19
C PHE A 89 10.15 -13.92 -7.00
N TYR A 90 9.74 -14.44 -5.84
CA TYR A 90 8.34 -14.79 -5.58
C TYR A 90 7.41 -13.59 -5.42
N THR A 91 7.93 -12.41 -5.07
CA THR A 91 7.10 -11.19 -4.93
C THR A 91 6.85 -10.48 -6.25
N ALA A 92 7.56 -10.83 -7.34
CA ALA A 92 7.36 -10.19 -8.65
C ALA A 92 5.90 -10.32 -9.13
N LYS A 93 5.34 -11.53 -9.04
CA LYS A 93 3.93 -11.77 -9.36
C LYS A 93 2.95 -11.04 -8.42
N ASP A 94 3.33 -10.82 -7.16
CA ASP A 94 2.46 -10.16 -6.17
C ASP A 94 2.32 -8.67 -6.50
N LEU A 95 3.39 -8.05 -7.03
CA LEU A 95 3.36 -6.68 -7.53
C LEU A 95 2.42 -6.55 -8.74
N GLU A 96 2.50 -7.48 -9.69
CA GLU A 96 1.61 -7.50 -10.87
C GLU A 96 0.14 -7.72 -10.47
N MET A 97 -0.14 -8.61 -9.51
CA MET A 97 -1.50 -8.78 -8.99
C MET A 97 -2.01 -7.52 -8.28
N ALA A 98 -1.16 -6.87 -7.48
CA ALA A 98 -1.52 -5.60 -6.82
C ALA A 98 -1.74 -4.46 -7.82
N GLU A 99 -1.02 -4.45 -8.95
CA GLU A 99 -1.20 -3.51 -10.05
C GLU A 99 -2.46 -3.78 -10.89
N ALA A 100 -2.88 -5.04 -11.00
CA ALA A 100 -4.05 -5.42 -11.79
C ALA A 100 -5.39 -5.39 -11.03
N ALA A 101 -5.38 -5.46 -9.69
CA ALA A 101 -6.60 -5.60 -8.88
C ALA A 101 -7.22 -4.30 -8.35
N ASP A 102 -8.53 -4.12 -8.43
CA ASP A 102 -9.21 -2.94 -7.88
C ASP A 102 -9.17 -2.88 -6.34
N PHE A 103 -9.15 -4.05 -5.68
CA PHE A 103 -9.00 -4.16 -4.24
C PHE A 103 -8.46 -5.52 -3.81
N GLY A 104 -8.05 -5.65 -2.55
CA GLY A 104 -7.50 -6.87 -1.98
C GLY A 104 -8.38 -7.57 -0.95
N LEU A 105 -8.29 -8.90 -0.87
CA LEU A 105 -8.72 -9.71 0.26
C LEU A 105 -7.52 -10.51 0.79
N MET A 106 -7.06 -10.16 2.00
CA MET A 106 -5.84 -10.72 2.59
C MET A 106 -6.17 -11.60 3.78
N ILE A 107 -5.85 -12.89 3.71
CA ILE A 107 -6.15 -13.85 4.79
C ILE A 107 -4.88 -14.05 5.62
N TRP A 108 -4.86 -13.50 6.83
CA TRP A 108 -3.64 -13.29 7.57
C TRP A 108 -3.64 -13.92 8.97
N ASP A 109 -2.53 -14.58 9.29
CA ASP A 109 -2.24 -15.18 10.60
C ASP A 109 -1.67 -14.18 11.63
N GLY A 110 -1.54 -12.90 11.25
CA GLY A 110 -0.90 -11.87 12.07
C GLY A 110 0.63 -11.94 12.09
N LYS A 111 1.24 -12.84 11.31
CA LYS A 111 2.69 -13.10 11.34
C LYS A 111 3.36 -13.01 9.99
N SER A 112 2.69 -13.44 8.91
CA SER A 112 3.26 -13.49 7.57
C SER A 112 3.69 -12.09 7.06
N PRO A 113 5.00 -11.85 6.87
CA PRO A 113 5.47 -10.59 6.30
C PRO A 113 5.08 -10.43 4.83
N GLY A 114 4.91 -11.53 4.10
CA GLY A 114 4.50 -11.50 2.69
C GLY A 114 3.07 -10.99 2.52
N THR A 115 2.15 -11.46 3.36
CA THR A 115 0.77 -11.00 3.35
C THR A 115 0.67 -9.52 3.71
N LEU A 116 1.41 -9.09 4.75
CA LEU A 116 1.48 -7.68 5.13
C LEU A 116 2.08 -6.84 3.98
N SER A 117 3.11 -7.34 3.30
CA SER A 117 3.66 -6.67 2.11
C SER A 117 2.60 -6.43 1.04
N ASN A 118 1.73 -7.40 0.77
CA ASN A 118 0.66 -7.25 -0.23
C ASN A 118 -0.36 -6.17 0.17
N VAL A 119 -0.66 -6.04 1.47
CA VAL A 119 -1.47 -4.92 2.00
C VAL A 119 -0.78 -3.58 1.70
N PHE A 120 0.53 -3.46 1.98
CA PHE A 120 1.28 -2.24 1.68
C PHE A 120 1.30 -1.92 0.18
N GLU A 121 1.48 -2.92 -0.70
CA GLU A 121 1.53 -2.70 -2.15
C GLU A 121 0.20 -2.14 -2.68
N LEU A 122 -0.93 -2.64 -2.18
CA LEU A 122 -2.24 -2.08 -2.53
C LEU A 122 -2.41 -0.66 -2.00
N LEU A 123 -2.04 -0.42 -0.73
CA LEU A 123 -2.18 0.90 -0.12
C LEU A 123 -1.30 1.95 -0.82
N ASP A 124 -0.07 1.61 -1.20
CA ASP A 124 0.84 2.49 -1.94
C ASP A 124 0.31 2.89 -3.33
N ARG A 125 -0.67 2.13 -3.84
CA ARG A 125 -1.41 2.35 -5.10
C ARG A 125 -2.80 2.95 -4.88
N ALA A 126 -3.09 3.44 -3.68
CA ALA A 126 -4.41 3.95 -3.28
C ALA A 126 -5.56 2.94 -3.46
N ARG A 127 -5.26 1.64 -3.33
CA ARG A 127 -6.24 0.55 -3.40
C ARG A 127 -6.54 0.03 -2.00
N LYS A 128 -7.82 -0.26 -1.75
CA LYS A 128 -8.27 -0.75 -0.45
C LYS A 128 -7.99 -2.24 -0.33
N SER A 129 -7.79 -2.71 0.89
CA SER A 129 -7.76 -4.14 1.18
C SER A 129 -8.62 -4.46 2.39
N VAL A 130 -9.24 -5.63 2.36
CA VAL A 130 -9.92 -6.24 3.50
C VAL A 130 -9.02 -7.33 4.02
N VAL A 131 -8.62 -7.26 5.28
CA VAL A 131 -7.71 -8.23 5.92
C VAL A 131 -8.50 -9.07 6.91
N TYR A 132 -8.58 -10.37 6.67
CA TYR A 132 -9.10 -11.34 7.63
C TYR A 132 -8.01 -11.72 8.63
N ARG A 133 -8.30 -11.53 9.92
CA ARG A 133 -7.43 -11.87 11.05
C ARG A 133 -7.81 -13.23 11.60
N GLN A 134 -7.01 -14.25 11.35
CA GLN A 134 -7.31 -15.63 11.78
C GLN A 134 -7.54 -15.73 13.30
N ALA A 135 -6.65 -15.14 14.11
CA ALA A 135 -6.74 -15.25 15.58
C ALA A 135 -7.97 -14.56 16.17
N ALA A 136 -8.46 -13.50 15.52
CA ALA A 136 -9.64 -12.76 15.98
C ALA A 136 -10.94 -13.25 15.34
N GLY A 137 -10.85 -13.95 14.20
CA GLY A 137 -12.01 -14.31 13.39
C GLY A 137 -12.74 -13.09 12.84
N LEU A 138 -12.03 -12.01 12.51
CA LEU A 138 -12.63 -10.73 12.13
C LEU A 138 -11.96 -10.14 10.88
N PHE A 139 -12.72 -9.33 10.15
CA PHE A 139 -12.22 -8.53 9.04
C PHE A 139 -11.90 -7.12 9.50
N CYS A 140 -10.80 -6.58 8.99
CA CYS A 140 -10.43 -5.18 9.13
C CYS A 140 -10.17 -4.58 7.76
N ASN A 141 -10.62 -3.34 7.54
CA ASN A 141 -10.38 -2.64 6.29
C ASN A 141 -9.09 -1.82 6.43
N VAL A 142 -8.27 -1.85 5.39
CA VAL A 142 -7.07 -1.02 5.29
C VAL A 142 -7.20 -0.17 4.02
N HIS A 143 -7.37 1.13 4.22
CA HIS A 143 -7.51 2.13 3.17
C HIS A 143 -6.64 3.37 3.39
N CYS A 144 -6.09 3.56 4.59
CA CYS A 144 -5.15 4.62 4.91
C CYS A 144 -3.98 4.11 5.75
N LEU A 145 -3.05 5.02 6.06
CA LEU A 145 -1.89 4.72 6.90
C LEU A 145 -2.29 4.35 8.34
N ASP A 146 -3.30 5.00 8.90
CA ASP A 146 -3.73 4.76 10.28
C ASP A 146 -4.29 3.33 10.45
N ASP A 147 -5.08 2.85 9.47
CA ASP A 147 -5.55 1.46 9.48
C ASP A 147 -4.40 0.46 9.42
N LEU A 148 -3.39 0.77 8.59
CA LEU A 148 -2.21 -0.07 8.45
C LEU A 148 -1.41 -0.11 9.76
N GLN A 149 -1.25 1.03 10.42
CA GLN A 149 -0.62 1.10 11.74
C GLN A 149 -1.42 0.32 12.78
N ALA A 150 -2.75 0.44 12.77
CA ALA A 150 -3.64 -0.35 13.63
C ALA A 150 -3.55 -1.86 13.36
N LEU A 151 -3.36 -2.25 12.09
CA LEU A 151 -3.13 -3.65 11.71
C LEU A 151 -1.78 -4.18 12.24
N ILE A 152 -0.72 -3.37 12.16
CA ILE A 152 0.64 -3.71 12.61
C ILE A 152 0.71 -3.75 14.14
N ALA A 153 -0.01 -2.87 14.83
CA ALA A 153 -0.06 -2.85 16.30
C ALA A 153 -0.59 -4.17 16.90
N GLN A 154 -1.33 -4.96 16.11
CA GLN A 154 -1.84 -6.26 16.51
C GLN A 154 -0.87 -7.43 16.24
N MET A 155 0.34 -7.16 15.74
CA MET A 155 1.39 -8.18 15.63
C MET A 155 2.11 -8.34 16.97
N ASP A 156 2.52 -9.56 17.29
CA ASP A 156 3.50 -9.77 18.37
C ASP A 156 4.85 -9.16 17.99
N GLU A 157 5.64 -8.78 18.99
CA GLU A 157 6.93 -8.11 18.77
C GLU A 157 7.90 -8.95 17.91
N PRO A 158 8.05 -10.28 18.11
CA PRO A 158 8.87 -11.10 17.23
C PRO A 158 8.43 -11.06 15.77
N ALA A 159 7.13 -11.17 15.49
CA ALA A 159 6.61 -11.10 14.13
C ALA A 159 6.82 -9.72 13.51
N ARG A 160 6.69 -8.64 14.29
CA ARG A 160 6.95 -7.27 13.81
C ARG A 160 8.43 -7.07 13.45
N LEU A 161 9.35 -7.52 14.30
CA LEU A 161 10.80 -7.46 14.01
C LEU A 161 11.17 -8.28 12.77
N GLU A 162 10.59 -9.47 12.65
CA GLU A 162 10.81 -10.34 11.51
C GLU A 162 10.21 -9.74 10.23
N ALA A 163 9.06 -9.08 10.31
CA ALA A 163 8.48 -8.34 9.20
C ALA A 163 9.38 -7.16 8.79
N ASP A 164 9.90 -6.38 9.74
CA ASP A 164 10.79 -5.28 9.42
C ASP A 164 12.08 -5.76 8.74
N LYS A 165 12.69 -6.82 9.26
CA LYS A 165 13.86 -7.47 8.65
C LYS A 165 13.59 -7.97 7.23
N LYS A 166 12.41 -8.53 6.98
CA LYS A 166 12.07 -9.20 5.72
C LYS A 166 11.54 -8.26 4.64
N VAL A 167 10.77 -7.24 5.02
CA VAL A 167 10.06 -6.37 4.06
C VAL A 167 10.35 -4.89 4.28
N GLY A 168 11.25 -4.52 5.19
CA GLY A 168 11.60 -3.13 5.48
C GLY A 168 10.41 -2.33 5.98
N LEU A 169 9.60 -2.93 6.86
CA LEU A 169 8.34 -2.40 7.36
C LEU A 169 8.42 -0.93 7.79
N SER A 170 9.38 -0.59 8.66
CA SER A 170 9.60 0.75 9.19
C SER A 170 9.88 1.77 8.06
N ARG A 171 10.74 1.41 7.11
CA ARG A 171 11.06 2.24 5.94
C ARG A 171 9.85 2.45 5.04
N ARG A 172 9.00 1.43 4.89
CA ARG A 172 7.78 1.51 4.07
C ARG A 172 6.72 2.39 4.72
N ILE A 173 6.54 2.30 6.04
CA ILE A 173 5.66 3.21 6.79
C ILE A 173 6.13 4.64 6.62
N GLU A 174 7.42 4.92 6.84
CA GLU A 174 7.98 6.26 6.67
C GLU A 174 7.75 6.82 5.25
N ARG A 175 7.95 5.99 4.23
CA ARG A 175 7.68 6.37 2.83
C ARG A 175 6.22 6.71 2.60
N LEU A 176 5.29 5.92 3.14
CA LEU A 176 3.86 6.21 3.05
C LEU A 176 3.51 7.49 3.80
N SER A 177 4.05 7.71 5.00
CA SER A 177 3.85 8.95 5.76
C SER A 177 4.27 10.18 4.97
N ARG A 178 5.39 10.13 4.24
CA ARG A 178 5.85 11.23 3.36
C ARG A 178 4.96 11.40 2.13
N LYS A 179 4.46 10.32 1.53
CA LYS A 179 3.48 10.41 0.42
C LYS A 179 2.13 10.96 0.87
N VAL A 180 1.78 10.75 2.14
CA VAL A 180 0.57 11.26 2.79
C VAL A 180 0.75 12.72 3.24
N GLU A 181 1.93 13.34 3.08
CA GLU A 181 2.06 14.80 3.20
C GLU A 181 1.09 15.46 2.22
N ASP A 182 -0.01 15.94 2.79
CA ASP A 182 -1.20 16.37 2.09
C ASP A 182 -0.84 17.52 1.14
N PRO A 183 -1.15 17.42 -0.17
CA PRO A 183 -0.96 18.52 -1.11
C PRO A 183 -1.58 19.84 -0.62
N VAL A 184 -2.66 19.77 0.19
CA VAL A 184 -3.27 20.94 0.85
C VAL A 184 -2.39 21.47 1.97
N ALA A 185 -1.81 20.62 2.83
CA ALA A 185 -0.88 21.03 3.89
C ALA A 185 0.43 21.62 3.31
N ILE A 186 0.96 21.02 2.25
CA ILE A 186 2.12 21.56 1.51
C ILE A 186 1.76 22.92 0.90
N ARG A 187 0.57 23.06 0.29
CA ARG A 187 0.11 24.33 -0.27
C ARG A 187 -0.09 25.39 0.81
N GLN A 188 -0.60 25.00 1.98
CA GLN A 188 -0.76 25.90 3.12
C GLN A 188 0.59 26.39 3.66
N GLN A 189 1.59 25.52 3.76
CA GLN A 189 2.97 25.93 4.08
C GLN A 189 3.55 26.89 3.04
N ILE A 190 3.31 26.65 1.74
CA ILE A 190 3.73 27.57 0.68
C ILE A 190 3.07 28.95 0.88
N ASP A 191 1.77 29.01 1.15
CA ASP A 191 1.04 30.27 1.35
C ASP A 191 1.51 31.04 2.60
N GLU A 192 1.81 30.34 3.69
CA GLU A 192 2.40 30.93 4.90
C GLU A 192 3.77 31.56 4.61
N HIS A 193 4.62 30.85 3.86
CA HIS A 193 5.92 31.37 3.45
C HIS A 193 5.80 32.57 2.51
N LEU A 194 4.87 32.55 1.55
CA LEU A 194 4.60 33.70 0.67
C LEU A 194 4.15 34.93 1.46
N THR A 195 3.30 34.72 2.48
CA THR A 195 2.85 35.79 3.38
C THR A 195 4.01 36.37 4.18
N ALA A 196 4.92 35.53 4.68
CA ALA A 196 6.13 35.97 5.38
C ALA A 196 7.05 36.78 4.45
N ILE A 197 7.25 36.33 3.21
CA ILE A 197 8.05 37.05 2.19
C ILE A 197 7.44 38.43 1.92
N ALA A 198 6.13 38.53 1.73
CA ALA A 198 5.46 39.81 1.51
C ALA A 198 5.63 40.77 2.69
N ARG A 199 5.59 40.26 3.93
CA ARG A 199 5.86 41.05 5.14
C ARG A 199 7.30 41.58 5.15
N HIS A 200 8.27 40.72 4.82
CA HIS A 200 9.67 41.12 4.73
C HIS A 200 9.90 42.17 3.64
N GLN A 201 9.29 42.01 2.47
CA GLN A 201 9.40 42.98 1.37
C GLN A 201 8.84 44.36 1.75
N ARG A 202 7.71 44.42 2.45
CA ARG A 202 7.20 45.71 2.99
C ARG A 202 8.19 46.35 3.95
N ARG A 203 8.80 45.55 4.83
CA ARG A 203 9.79 46.07 5.78
C ARG A 203 11.02 46.62 5.07
N VAL A 204 11.47 45.96 4.01
CA VAL A 204 12.58 46.44 3.19
C VAL A 204 12.22 47.78 2.53
N ALA A 205 11.02 47.90 1.94
CA ALA A 205 10.55 49.14 1.34
C ALA A 205 10.44 50.30 2.35
N GLU A 206 9.96 50.04 3.57
CA GLU A 206 9.95 51.03 4.66
C GLU A 206 11.36 51.52 5.03
N LEU A 207 12.32 50.60 5.09
CA LEU A 207 13.71 50.95 5.41
C LEU A 207 14.36 51.74 4.27
N GLN A 208 14.07 51.41 3.02
CA GLN A 208 14.51 52.17 1.85
C GLN A 208 13.93 53.59 1.85
N ALA A 209 12.62 53.74 2.10
CA ALA A 209 12.00 55.07 2.19
C ALA A 209 12.59 55.92 3.34
N LYS A 210 12.92 55.30 4.47
CA LYS A 210 13.62 55.99 5.57
C LYS A 210 15.03 56.42 5.17
N LEU A 211 15.76 55.56 4.45
CA LEU A 211 17.09 55.88 3.95
C LEU A 211 17.02 57.08 2.99
N ASP A 212 16.09 57.06 2.04
CA ASP A 212 15.91 58.14 1.06
C ASP A 212 15.55 59.48 1.74
N ALA A 213 14.70 59.45 2.77
CA ALA A 213 14.32 60.63 3.55
C ALA A 213 15.51 61.24 4.33
N ILE A 214 16.41 60.40 4.85
CA ILE A 214 17.65 60.87 5.51
C ILE A 214 18.59 61.49 4.47
N SER A 215 18.70 60.89 3.28
CA SER A 215 19.53 61.43 2.20
C SER A 215 19.01 62.79 1.69
N THR A 216 17.70 63.01 1.65
CA THR A 216 17.13 64.32 1.27
C THR A 216 17.27 65.40 2.35
N SER A 217 17.18 65.05 3.65
CA SER A 217 17.39 66.06 4.71
C SER A 217 18.84 66.52 4.81
N THR A 218 19.81 65.63 4.55
CA THR A 218 21.25 65.95 4.66
C THR A 218 21.75 66.81 3.48
N GLY A 219 21.03 66.85 2.35
CA GLY A 219 21.33 67.71 1.21
C GLY A 219 20.82 69.15 1.34
N ALA A 220 19.85 69.41 2.23
CA ALA A 220 19.26 70.73 2.43
C ALA A 220 20.11 71.64 3.35
N ASP A 221 20.85 71.07 4.30
CA ASP A 221 21.71 71.81 5.25
C ASP A 221 23.07 72.26 4.66
N LEU A 222 23.37 71.94 3.40
CA LEU A 222 24.62 72.34 2.71
C LEU A 222 24.49 73.62 1.87
N PHE A 223 23.30 74.23 1.78
CA PHE A 223 23.03 75.43 0.98
C PHE A 223 22.39 76.61 1.74
N SER A 224 22.39 76.58 3.07
CA SER A 224 21.97 77.71 3.93
C SER A 224 23.10 78.14 4.84
#